data_AF-A0AA86MEE8-F1
#
_entry.id   AF-A0AA86MEE8-F1
#
_cell.length_a   1.000
_cell.length_b   1.000
_cell.length_c   1.000
_cell.angle_alpha   90.00
_cell.angle_beta   90.00
_cell.angle_gamma   90.00
#
_symmetry.space_group_name_H-M   'P 1'
#
loop_
_entity.id
_entity.type
_entity.pdbx_description
1 polymer ?
#
loop_
_entity_poly.entity_id
_entity_poly.type
_entity_poly.pdbx_seq_one_letter_code
_entity_poly.pdbx_strand_id
1 'polypeptide(L)'
;MQPAGISHSLFPSLPPEFIPLALYTLAASILVGVLLLAAWWLGAKTTNRNKELPYESGAIPTGSARLAYPVPFYLIAIFFIVFDVEAAFIFAWATAWRELGLPGLVHITFFIVILLLGLVWLWLKGGLDWGPSRARRGHVRD
;
A
#
# COMPACT_ATOMS: atom_id res chain seq x y z
N MET A 1 19.39 -15.41 -52.96
CA MET A 1 19.84 -15.45 -51.55
C MET A 1 19.81 -14.02 -51.02
N GLN A 2 18.72 -13.62 -50.36
CA GLN A 2 18.63 -12.31 -49.70
C GLN A 2 19.25 -12.43 -48.30
N PRO A 3 20.12 -11.50 -47.87
CA PRO A 3 20.62 -11.51 -46.50
C PRO A 3 19.48 -11.08 -45.56
N ALA A 4 19.19 -11.90 -44.56
CA ALA A 4 18.26 -11.59 -43.49
C ALA A 4 18.80 -10.40 -42.68
N GLY A 5 18.24 -9.21 -42.92
CA GLY A 5 18.47 -8.03 -42.09
C GLY A 5 17.83 -8.23 -40.73
N ILE A 6 18.60 -8.73 -39.77
CA ILE A 6 18.24 -8.72 -38.35
C ILE A 6 18.43 -7.29 -37.84
N SER A 7 17.43 -6.44 -38.07
CA SER A 7 17.19 -5.25 -37.25
C SER A 7 16.13 -5.61 -36.21
N HIS A 8 16.43 -6.59 -35.35
CA HIS A 8 15.64 -6.74 -34.13
C HIS A 8 15.99 -5.55 -33.24
N SER A 9 15.13 -4.53 -33.25
CA SER A 9 15.17 -3.47 -32.25
C SER A 9 15.17 -4.13 -30.88
N LEU A 10 16.30 -4.06 -30.18
CA LEU A 10 16.53 -4.60 -28.84
C LEU A 10 15.56 -4.05 -27.79
N PHE A 11 14.82 -3.00 -28.16
CA PHE A 11 13.77 -2.38 -27.37
C PHE A 11 12.45 -2.53 -28.13
N PRO A 12 11.47 -3.29 -27.61
CA PRO A 12 10.11 -3.22 -28.12
C PRO A 12 9.64 -1.76 -28.00
N SER A 13 9.10 -1.21 -29.09
CA SER A 13 8.47 0.12 -29.07
C SER A 13 7.34 0.11 -28.05
N LEU A 14 7.33 1.08 -27.13
CA LEU A 14 6.22 1.23 -26.18
C LEU A 14 4.91 1.34 -26.97
N PRO A 15 3.88 0.58 -26.60
CA PRO A 15 2.58 0.70 -27.24
C PRO A 15 2.08 2.15 -27.15
N PRO A 16 1.43 2.68 -28.19
CA PRO A 16 1.05 4.09 -28.25
C PRO A 16 0.14 4.52 -27.09
N GLU A 17 -0.59 3.59 -26.47
CA GLU A 17 -1.42 3.83 -25.27
C GLU A 17 -0.64 4.22 -24.00
N PHE A 18 0.67 3.93 -23.92
CA PHE A 18 1.49 4.36 -22.78
C PHE A 18 1.88 5.85 -22.85
N ILE A 19 1.85 6.44 -24.05
CA ILE A 19 2.23 7.84 -24.27
C ILE A 19 1.24 8.78 -23.53
N PRO A 20 -0.10 8.66 -23.68
CA PRO A 20 -1.05 9.45 -22.91
C PRO A 20 -0.89 9.30 -21.39
N LEU A 21 -0.68 8.06 -20.89
CA LEU A 21 -0.51 7.79 -19.47
C LEU A 21 0.75 8.48 -18.92
N ALA A 22 1.86 8.39 -19.64
CA ALA A 22 3.12 9.02 -19.27
C ALA A 22 3.00 10.56 -19.25
N LEU A 23 2.39 11.13 -20.29
CA LEU A 23 2.16 12.58 -20.37
C LEU A 23 1.25 13.08 -19.25
N TYR A 24 0.16 12.35 -18.96
CA TYR A 24 -0.74 12.69 -17.85
C TYR A 24 -0.03 12.66 -16.50
N THR A 25 0.71 11.57 -16.22
CA THR A 25 1.46 11.41 -14.97
C THR A 25 2.51 12.51 -14.80
N LEU A 26 3.22 12.84 -15.89
CA LEU A 26 4.20 13.93 -15.91
C LEU A 26 3.54 15.29 -15.67
N ALA A 27 2.45 15.59 -16.37
CA ALA A 27 1.72 16.85 -16.20
C ALA A 27 1.17 17.02 -14.79
N ALA A 28 0.58 15.96 -14.21
CA ALA A 28 0.10 15.96 -12.83
C ALA A 28 1.25 16.20 -11.82
N SER A 29 2.38 15.52 -12.02
CA SER A 29 3.56 15.68 -11.16
C SER A 29 4.17 17.08 -11.26
N ILE A 30 4.26 17.64 -12.47
CA ILE A 30 4.72 19.02 -12.70
C ILE A 30 3.76 20.00 -12.03
N LEU A 31 2.45 19.83 -12.18
CA LEU A 31 1.46 20.69 -11.54
C LEU A 31 1.63 20.69 -10.02
N VAL A 32 1.70 19.51 -9.39
CA VAL A 32 1.94 19.39 -7.94
C VAL A 32 3.26 20.07 -7.56
N GLY A 33 4.33 19.84 -8.33
CA GLY A 33 5.63 20.47 -8.10
C GLY A 33 5.57 21.99 -8.17
N VAL A 34 4.92 22.55 -9.20
CA VAL A 34 4.74 24.00 -9.38
C VAL A 34 3.92 24.59 -8.23
N LEU A 35 2.84 23.92 -7.80
CA LEU A 35 2.02 24.37 -6.68
C LEU A 35 2.81 24.38 -5.36
N LEU A 36 3.62 23.35 -5.10
CA LEU A 36 4.48 23.30 -3.91
C LEU A 36 5.57 24.38 -3.96
N LEU A 37 6.18 24.61 -5.12
CA LEU A 37 7.17 25.68 -5.32
C LEU A 37 6.54 27.07 -5.15
N ALA A 38 5.35 27.28 -5.72
CA ALA A 38 4.60 28.52 -5.56
C ALA A 38 4.23 28.74 -4.10
N ALA A 39 3.72 27.72 -3.39
CA ALA A 39 3.41 27.80 -1.97
C ALA A 39 4.65 28.15 -1.13
N TRP A 40 5.81 27.56 -1.44
CA TRP A 40 7.07 27.86 -0.75
C TRP A 40 7.63 29.25 -1.07
N TRP A 41 7.42 29.75 -2.29
CA TRP A 41 7.88 31.07 -2.74
C TRP A 41 7.00 32.20 -2.21
N LEU A 42 5.67 32.05 -2.31
CA LEU A 42 4.69 33.05 -1.88
C LEU A 42 4.44 33.00 -0.36
N GLY A 43 4.71 31.87 0.30
CA GLY A 43 4.49 31.68 1.73
C GLY A 43 5.38 32.58 2.59
N ALA A 44 4.79 33.19 3.63
CA ALA A 44 5.53 33.99 4.60
C ALA A 44 6.51 33.10 5.40
N LYS A 45 7.81 33.36 5.26
CA LYS A 45 8.89 32.63 5.94
C LYS A 45 9.04 33.11 7.38
N THR A 46 8.08 32.78 8.25
CA THR A 46 8.15 33.12 9.67
C THR A 46 8.75 31.97 10.46
N THR A 47 9.95 32.15 11.02
CA THR A 47 10.53 31.24 12.02
C THR A 47 10.16 31.73 13.41
N ASN A 48 9.60 30.85 14.24
CA ASN A 48 9.36 31.10 15.65
C ASN A 48 9.57 29.78 16.37
N ARG A 49 10.25 29.81 17.53
CA ARG A 49 10.51 28.63 18.36
C ARG A 49 9.26 27.80 18.62
N ASN A 50 8.09 28.43 18.80
CA ASN A 50 6.83 27.71 19.02
C ASN A 50 6.24 27.06 17.76
N LYS A 51 6.59 27.54 16.55
CA LYS A 51 6.16 26.95 15.26
C LYS A 51 7.00 25.74 14.87
N GLU A 52 8.22 25.64 15.41
CA GLU A 52 9.18 24.56 15.13
C GLU A 52 9.09 23.40 16.14
N LEU A 53 8.33 23.57 17.22
CA LEU A 53 8.07 22.52 18.20
C LEU A 53 6.96 21.58 17.69
N PRO A 54 7.06 20.26 17.97
CA PRO A 54 5.96 19.32 17.76
C PRO A 54 4.66 19.80 18.40
N TYR A 55 3.55 19.61 17.70
CA TYR A 55 2.24 19.99 18.21
C TYR A 55 1.78 19.03 19.31
N GLU A 56 1.73 19.51 20.56
CA GLU A 56 1.16 18.79 21.71
C GLU A 56 0.05 19.61 22.41
N SER A 57 -0.81 20.30 21.65
CA SER A 57 -1.92 21.11 22.18
C SER A 57 -1.51 22.13 23.27
N GLY A 58 -0.26 22.64 23.19
CA GLY A 58 0.29 23.61 24.14
C GLY A 58 1.12 23.00 25.28
N ALA A 59 1.21 21.67 25.37
CA ALA A 59 2.16 21.00 26.25
C ALA A 59 3.58 21.06 25.68
N ILE A 60 4.57 21.12 26.56
CA ILE A 60 5.97 21.00 26.18
C ILE A 60 6.23 19.52 25.91
N PRO A 61 6.72 19.12 24.73
CA PRO A 61 7.01 17.73 24.44
C PRO A 61 8.03 17.19 25.44
N THR A 62 7.64 16.14 26.18
CA THR A 62 8.46 15.53 27.22
C THR A 62 8.69 14.05 26.93
N GLY A 63 9.92 13.58 27.15
CA GLY A 63 10.29 12.18 26.95
C GLY A 63 10.70 11.82 25.52
N SER A 64 10.86 10.52 25.25
CA SER A 64 11.20 10.01 23.93
C SER A 64 9.93 9.65 23.16
N ALA A 65 9.80 10.09 21.90
CA ALA A 65 8.70 9.75 21.00
C ALA A 65 8.72 8.27 20.51
N ARG A 66 9.45 7.40 21.20
CA ARG A 66 9.48 5.96 20.90
C ARG A 66 8.31 5.27 21.61
N LEU A 67 7.14 5.34 20.99
CA LEU A 67 6.11 4.35 21.29
C LEU A 67 6.58 3.00 20.75
N ALA A 68 6.47 1.95 21.56
CA ALA A 68 6.54 0.59 21.04
C ALA A 68 5.42 0.47 19.99
N TYR A 69 5.79 0.41 18.71
CA TYR A 69 4.84 0.36 17.62
C TYR A 69 3.90 -0.82 17.88
N PRO A 70 2.58 -0.60 17.92
CA PRO A 70 1.68 -1.68 18.22
C PRO A 70 1.76 -2.67 17.05
N VAL A 71 2.02 -3.94 17.39
CA VAL A 71 2.07 -5.12 16.51
C VAL A 71 0.89 -5.25 15.51
N PRO A 72 -0.35 -4.76 15.75
CA PRO A 72 -1.48 -4.93 14.83
C PRO A 72 -1.24 -4.40 13.41
N PHE A 73 -0.44 -3.34 13.23
CA PHE A 73 -0.17 -2.79 11.90
C PHE A 73 0.56 -3.79 10.99
N TYR A 74 1.42 -4.63 11.58
CA TYR A 74 2.13 -5.67 10.84
C TYR A 74 1.18 -6.77 10.36
N LEU A 75 0.22 -7.18 11.20
CA LEU A 75 -0.76 -8.20 10.84
C LEU A 75 -1.68 -7.72 9.72
N ILE A 76 -2.13 -6.46 9.75
CA ILE A 76 -2.84 -5.86 8.60
C ILE A 76 -1.97 -5.88 7.36
N ALA A 77 -0.71 -5.43 7.45
CA ALA A 77 0.15 -5.31 6.28
C ALA A 77 0.37 -6.66 5.58
N ILE A 78 0.64 -7.71 6.35
CA ILE A 78 0.76 -9.07 5.78
C ILE A 78 -0.56 -9.55 5.19
N PHE A 79 -1.67 -9.33 5.89
CA PHE A 79 -2.98 -9.71 5.37
C PHE A 79 -3.29 -9.00 4.04
N PHE A 80 -2.99 -7.70 3.94
CA PHE A 80 -3.14 -6.92 2.72
C PHE A 80 -2.30 -7.51 1.58
N ILE A 81 -1.03 -7.86 1.82
CA ILE A 81 -0.15 -8.47 0.81
C ILE A 81 -0.72 -9.81 0.31
N VAL A 82 -1.19 -10.66 1.23
CA VAL A 82 -1.76 -11.97 0.87
C VAL A 82 -3.04 -11.80 0.04
N PHE A 83 -3.94 -10.91 0.47
CA PHE A 83 -5.21 -10.66 -0.23
C PHE A 83 -5.02 -9.93 -1.57
N ASP A 84 -4.00 -9.07 -1.69
CA ASP A 84 -3.62 -8.40 -2.94
C ASP A 84 -3.11 -9.42 -3.97
N VAL A 85 -2.25 -10.35 -3.54
CA VAL A 85 -1.80 -11.48 -4.37
C VAL A 85 -2.97 -12.39 -4.75
N GLU A 86 -3.93 -12.61 -3.83
CA GLU A 86 -5.15 -13.37 -4.14
C GLU A 86 -5.97 -12.71 -5.26
N ALA A 87 -6.19 -11.40 -5.16
CA ALA A 87 -6.89 -10.64 -6.18
C ALA A 87 -6.19 -10.71 -7.55
N ALA A 88 -4.85 -10.68 -7.57
CA ALA A 88 -4.08 -10.87 -8.81
C ALA A 88 -4.32 -12.24 -9.45
N PHE A 89 -4.43 -13.32 -8.66
CA PHE A 89 -4.77 -14.65 -9.18
C PHE A 89 -6.20 -14.72 -9.70
N ILE A 90 -7.16 -14.11 -9.01
CA ILE A 90 -8.55 -14.04 -9.48
C ILE A 90 -8.61 -13.29 -10.81
N PHE A 91 -7.89 -12.18 -10.93
CA PHE A 91 -7.82 -11.41 -12.17
C PHE A 91 -7.19 -12.20 -13.31
N ALA A 92 -6.06 -12.88 -13.07
CA ALA A 92 -5.40 -13.72 -14.06
C ALA A 92 -6.30 -14.87 -14.55
N TRP A 93 -7.05 -15.50 -13.65
CA TRP A 93 -8.05 -16.49 -14.03
C TRP A 93 -9.21 -15.86 -14.82
N ALA A 94 -9.69 -14.69 -14.42
CA ALA A 94 -10.80 -14.00 -15.08
C ALA A 94 -10.47 -13.63 -16.54
N THR A 95 -9.23 -13.19 -16.81
CA THR A 95 -8.79 -12.91 -18.19
C THR A 95 -8.65 -14.18 -19.03
N ALA A 96 -8.34 -15.32 -18.42
CA ALA A 96 -8.19 -16.62 -19.07
C ALA A 96 -9.46 -17.52 -19.01
N TRP A 97 -10.62 -16.97 -18.62
CA TRP A 97 -11.87 -17.74 -18.45
C TRP A 97 -12.25 -18.57 -19.68
N ARG A 98 -12.01 -18.05 -20.89
CA ARG A 98 -12.36 -18.74 -22.15
C ARG A 98 -11.59 -20.05 -22.34
N GLU A 99 -10.40 -20.16 -21.77
CA GLU A 99 -9.53 -21.33 -21.87
C GLU A 99 -9.75 -22.29 -20.69
N LEU A 100 -9.94 -21.77 -19.48
CA LEU A 100 -10.03 -22.60 -18.27
C LEU A 100 -11.46 -23.01 -17.90
N GLY A 101 -12.48 -22.23 -18.27
CA GLY A 101 -13.89 -22.50 -18.01
C GLY A 101 -14.22 -22.91 -16.57
N LEU A 102 -15.15 -23.88 -16.44
CA LEU A 102 -15.60 -24.42 -15.16
C LEU A 102 -14.49 -25.11 -14.33
N PRO A 103 -13.56 -25.88 -14.93
CA PRO A 103 -12.41 -26.38 -14.18
C PRO A 103 -11.62 -25.25 -13.51
N GLY A 104 -11.35 -24.15 -14.22
CA GLY A 104 -10.69 -22.98 -13.63
C GLY A 104 -11.47 -22.38 -12.47
N LEU A 105 -12.80 -22.31 -12.59
CA LEU A 105 -13.68 -21.80 -11.53
C LEU A 105 -13.51 -22.59 -10.24
N VAL A 106 -13.43 -23.92 -10.32
CA VAL A 106 -13.26 -24.77 -9.14
C VAL A 106 -11.90 -24.50 -8.48
N HIS A 107 -10.84 -24.36 -9.27
CA HIS A 107 -9.50 -24.08 -8.74
C HIS A 107 -9.42 -22.71 -8.06
N ILE A 108 -9.94 -21.65 -8.70
CA ILE A 108 -9.91 -20.31 -8.10
C ILE A 108 -10.81 -20.23 -6.86
N THR A 109 -11.97 -20.89 -6.88
CA THR A 109 -12.87 -20.94 -5.73
C THR A 109 -12.23 -21.68 -4.56
N PHE A 110 -11.57 -22.81 -4.82
CA PHE A 110 -10.81 -23.55 -3.81
C PHE A 110 -9.71 -22.69 -3.18
N PHE A 111 -8.97 -21.95 -4.01
CA PHE A 111 -7.93 -21.03 -3.55
C PHE A 111 -8.49 -19.92 -2.64
N ILE A 112 -9.58 -19.27 -3.06
CA ILE A 112 -10.28 -18.26 -2.25
C ILE A 112 -10.75 -18.83 -0.91
N VAL A 113 -11.38 -20.01 -0.92
CA VAL A 113 -11.90 -20.64 0.30
C VAL A 113 -10.78 -20.94 1.30
N ILE A 114 -9.61 -21.41 0.84
CA ILE A 114 -8.47 -21.67 1.73
C ILE A 114 -7.99 -20.39 2.42
N LEU A 115 -7.85 -19.29 1.66
CA LEU A 115 -7.40 -18.02 2.22
C LEU A 115 -8.44 -17.40 3.17
N LEU A 116 -9.72 -17.49 2.83
CA LEU A 116 -10.83 -17.10 3.71
C LEU A 116 -10.82 -17.91 5.01
N LEU A 117 -10.56 -19.21 4.97
CA LEU A 117 -10.45 -20.03 6.18
C LEU A 117 -9.26 -19.58 7.06
N GLY A 118 -8.12 -19.26 6.44
CA GLY A 118 -6.97 -18.68 7.13
C GLY A 118 -7.31 -17.35 7.80
N LEU A 119 -8.04 -16.47 7.11
CA LEU A 119 -8.51 -15.19 7.64
C LEU A 119 -9.47 -15.39 8.83
N VAL A 120 -10.47 -16.27 8.68
CA VAL A 120 -11.42 -16.57 9.77
C VAL A 120 -10.67 -17.11 10.98
N TRP A 121 -9.70 -18.00 10.79
CA TRP A 121 -8.90 -18.52 11.89
C TRP A 121 -8.10 -17.42 12.61
N LEU A 122 -7.45 -16.53 11.85
CA LEU A 122 -6.69 -15.41 12.41
C LEU A 122 -7.59 -14.44 13.17
N TRP A 123 -8.78 -14.17 12.63
CA TRP A 123 -9.78 -13.32 13.28
C TRP A 123 -10.25 -13.92 14.60
N LEU A 124 -10.55 -15.23 14.62
CA LEU A 124 -10.93 -15.95 15.84
C LEU A 124 -9.80 -15.97 16.89
N LYS A 125 -8.54 -15.87 16.47
CA LYS A 125 -7.37 -15.77 17.37
C LYS A 125 -7.09 -14.35 17.88
N GLY A 126 -7.92 -13.37 17.52
CA GLY A 126 -7.74 -11.97 17.92
C GLY A 126 -6.60 -11.27 17.17
N GLY A 127 -6.14 -11.82 16.03
CA GLY A 127 -5.13 -11.17 15.20
C GLY A 127 -5.58 -9.84 14.59
N LEU A 128 -6.90 -9.58 14.61
CA LEU A 128 -7.54 -8.34 14.18
C LEU A 128 -8.13 -7.54 15.37
N ASP A 129 -7.73 -7.80 16.61
CA ASP A 129 -8.26 -7.04 17.76
C ASP A 129 -7.54 -5.68 17.90
N TRP A 130 -8.30 -4.59 17.80
CA TRP A 130 -7.83 -3.19 17.85
C TRP A 130 -8.01 -2.52 19.21
N GLY A 131 -8.42 -3.27 20.23
CA GLY A 131 -8.64 -2.75 21.58
C GLY A 131 -7.35 -2.67 22.40
N PRO A 132 -7.28 -1.78 23.40
CA PRO A 132 -6.22 -1.85 24.40
C PRO A 132 -6.30 -3.22 25.05
N SER A 133 -5.33 -4.07 24.77
CA SER A 133 -5.09 -5.26 25.57
C SER A 133 -4.94 -4.77 27.00
N ARG A 134 -5.89 -5.10 27.88
CA ARG A 134 -5.79 -4.81 29.32
C ARG A 134 -4.62 -5.61 29.88
N ALA A 135 -3.40 -5.17 29.58
CA ALA A 135 -2.19 -5.63 30.22
C ALA A 135 -2.30 -5.16 31.67
N ARG A 136 -2.89 -6.04 32.49
CA ARG A 136 -2.76 -6.18 33.93
C ARG A 136 -2.56 -4.84 34.64
N ARG A 137 -3.65 -4.29 35.17
CA ARG A 137 -3.59 -3.34 36.30
C ARG A 137 -2.90 -4.07 37.44
N GLY A 138 -1.58 -3.96 37.50
CA GLY A 138 -0.76 -4.42 38.60
C GLY A 138 -1.13 -3.58 39.80
N HIS A 139 -1.75 -4.26 40.75
CA HIS A 139 -1.87 -3.89 42.15
C HIS A 139 -0.68 -3.01 42.60
N VAL A 140 -0.90 -1.69 42.65
CA VAL A 140 -0.11 -0.84 43.55
C VAL A 140 -0.75 -1.03 44.91
N ARG A 141 -0.14 -1.91 45.72
CA ARG A 141 -0.32 -1.89 47.17
C ARG A 141 0.66 -0.84 47.70
N ASP A 142 0.07 0.14 48.37
CA ASP A 142 0.56 0.94 49.51
C ASP A 142 2.00 1.48 49.47
#